data_AF-A0A3M1YDT8-F1
#
_entry.id   AF-A0A3M1YDT8-F1
#
_cell.length_a   1.000
_cell.length_b   1.000
_cell.length_c   1.000
_cell.angle_alpha   90.00
_cell.angle_beta   90.00
_cell.angle_gamma   90.00
#
_symmetry.space_group_name_H-M   'P 1'
#
loop_
_entity.id
_entity.type
_entity.pdbx_description
1 polymer ?
#
loop_
_entity_poly.entity_id
_entity_poly.type
_entity_poly.pdbx_seq_one_letter_code
_entity_poly.pdbx_strand_id
1 'polypeptide(L)'
;FENSILKGLSYVIQGYRNRLEDMKVVVVAHGDSYKFFIENLSKTTYKNDKKLLEKQKDIKERLENLVKFYGVKFEICKAGMIARKLDLDNLYPFVKPIPTALNGIVEWQEKGYKYMIFE
;
A
#
# COMPACT_ATOMS: atom_id res chain seq x y z
N PHE A 1 10.12 -1.54 1.58
CA PHE A 1 8.76 -1.44 2.17
C PHE A 1 8.74 -0.82 3.57
N GLU A 2 9.23 -1.49 4.64
CA GLU A 2 9.12 -0.93 6.01
C GLU A 2 9.82 0.43 6.18
N ASN A 3 11.03 0.58 5.64
CA ASN A 3 11.77 1.84 5.72
C ASN A 3 11.24 2.88 4.72
N SER A 4 11.04 2.49 3.46
CA SER A 4 10.65 3.40 2.39
C SER A 4 9.18 3.85 2.46
N ILE A 5 8.24 2.91 2.63
CA ILE A 5 6.80 3.20 2.66
C ILE A 5 6.34 3.53 4.08
N LEU A 6 6.52 2.63 5.04
CA LEU A 6 5.90 2.81 6.36
C LEU A 6 6.53 3.94 7.18
N LYS A 7 7.86 4.07 7.18
CA LYS A 7 8.57 5.15 7.89
C LYS A 7 8.77 6.40 7.02
N GLY A 8 9.15 6.19 5.76
CA GLY A 8 9.43 7.28 4.82
C GLY A 8 8.21 8.15 4.55
N LEU A 9 7.04 7.56 4.26
CA LEU A 9 5.84 8.36 3.98
C LEU A 9 5.40 9.22 5.16
N SER A 10 5.36 8.66 6.38
CA SER A 10 5.00 9.44 7.56
C SER A 10 5.96 10.61 7.77
N TYR A 11 7.27 10.39 7.56
CA TYR A 11 8.28 11.44 7.70
C TYR A 11 8.11 12.55 6.65
N VAL A 12 7.93 12.18 5.37
CA VAL A 12 7.74 13.15 4.29
C VAL A 12 6.46 13.95 4.51
N ILE A 13 5.32 13.29 4.76
CA ILE A 13 4.03 13.98 4.96
C ILE A 13 4.11 14.92 6.18
N GLN A 14 4.74 14.49 7.28
CA GLN A 14 4.94 15.34 8.44
C GLN A 14 5.80 16.56 8.12
N GLY A 15 6.81 16.42 7.27
CA GLY A 15 7.64 17.53 6.79
C GLY A 15 6.84 18.62 6.08
N TYR A 16 5.86 18.25 5.25
CA TYR A 16 4.93 19.20 4.61
C TYR A 16 3.99 19.84 5.63
N ARG A 17 3.38 19.03 6.51
CA ARG A 17 2.48 19.53 7.56
C ARG A 17 3.15 20.55 8.49
N ASN A 18 4.42 20.35 8.82
CA ASN A 18 5.19 21.28 9.64
C ASN A 18 5.38 22.66 8.98
N ARG A 19 5.25 22.73 7.64
CA ARG A 19 5.24 23.99 6.87
C ARG A 19 3.82 24.50 6.57
N LEU A 20 2.80 23.93 7.22
CA LEU A 20 1.38 24.20 6.95
C LEU A 20 0.98 23.88 5.50
N GLU A 21 1.68 22.95 4.85
CA GLU A 21 1.37 22.46 3.51
C GLU A 21 0.69 21.08 3.60
N ASP A 22 -0.32 20.86 2.75
CA ASP A 22 -0.98 19.58 2.63
C ASP A 22 -0.35 18.73 1.52
N MET A 23 -0.01 17.47 1.86
CA MET A 23 0.43 16.47 0.90
C MET A 23 -0.52 15.28 0.89
N LYS A 24 -1.20 15.07 -0.24
CA LYS A 24 -2.04 13.88 -0.46
C LYS A 24 -1.20 12.78 -1.09
N VAL A 25 -1.29 11.57 -0.55
CA VAL A 25 -0.52 10.42 -1.01
C VAL A 25 -1.45 9.27 -1.39
N VAL A 26 -1.18 8.68 -2.55
CA VAL A 26 -1.78 7.43 -2.98
C VAL A 26 -0.67 6.44 -3.26
N VAL A 27 -0.74 5.26 -2.66
CA VAL A 27 0.21 4.17 -2.85
C VAL A 27 -0.47 3.12 -3.72
N VAL A 28 0.10 2.86 -4.89
CA VAL A 28 -0.38 1.83 -5.82
C VAL A 28 0.53 0.60 -5.71
N ALA A 29 0.03 -0.46 -5.09
CA ALA A 29 0.76 -1.70 -4.88
C ALA A 29 0.78 -2.58 -6.13
N HIS A 30 1.96 -3.10 -6.45
CA HIS A 30 2.22 -3.99 -7.58
C HIS A 30 3.26 -5.08 -7.24
N GLY A 31 3.22 -6.21 -7.94
CA GLY A 31 4.21 -7.28 -7.83
C GLY A 31 4.28 -7.92 -6.44
N ASP A 32 5.49 -8.11 -5.91
CA ASP A 32 5.70 -8.82 -4.63
C ASP A 32 5.23 -8.03 -3.40
N SER A 33 4.85 -6.77 -3.57
CA SER A 33 4.30 -5.94 -2.49
C SER A 33 2.92 -6.39 -2.03
N TYR A 34 2.18 -7.18 -2.81
CA TYR A 34 0.82 -7.63 -2.45
C TYR A 34 0.75 -8.30 -1.08
N LYS A 35 1.80 -9.03 -0.69
CA LYS A 35 1.88 -9.74 0.59
C LYS A 35 1.72 -8.85 1.82
N PHE A 36 1.96 -7.54 1.70
CA PHE A 36 1.80 -6.57 2.80
C PHE A 36 0.37 -6.05 2.95
N PHE A 37 -0.52 -6.35 2.01
CA PHE A 37 -1.90 -5.82 1.95
C PHE A 37 -2.98 -6.89 2.13
N ILE A 38 -2.58 -8.12 2.45
CA ILE A 38 -3.44 -9.28 2.62
C ILE A 38 -3.70 -9.51 4.11
N GLU A 39 -4.96 -9.77 4.45
CA GLU A 39 -5.40 -9.99 5.83
C GLU A 39 -5.04 -11.39 6.34
N ASN A 40 -5.36 -12.43 5.58
CA ASN A 40 -5.08 -13.81 5.97
C ASN A 40 -4.05 -14.47 5.06
N LEU A 41 -2.80 -14.53 5.52
CA LEU A 41 -1.68 -15.11 4.78
C LEU A 41 -1.77 -16.65 4.69
N SER A 42 -2.48 -17.32 5.60
CA SER A 42 -2.54 -18.80 5.64
C SER A 42 -3.14 -19.42 4.37
N LYS A 43 -3.99 -18.67 3.67
CA LYS A 43 -4.64 -19.06 2.42
C LYS A 43 -3.87 -18.66 1.17
N THR A 44 -2.64 -18.19 1.30
CA THR A 44 -1.84 -17.65 0.19
C THR A 44 -0.52 -18.38 0.03
N THR A 45 0.18 -18.09 -1.06
CA THR A 45 1.55 -18.55 -1.30
C THR A 45 2.54 -18.03 -0.24
N TYR A 46 2.17 -17.01 0.53
CA TYR A 46 3.00 -16.39 1.56
C TYR A 46 2.89 -17.04 2.95
N LYS A 47 2.08 -18.11 3.10
CA LYS A 47 1.81 -18.76 4.39
C LYS A 47 3.03 -19.28 5.17
N ASN A 48 4.18 -19.41 4.51
CA ASN A 48 5.43 -19.89 5.09
C ASN A 48 6.51 -18.79 5.23
N ASP A 49 6.21 -17.53 4.88
CA ASP A 49 7.13 -16.40 5.05
C ASP A 49 7.17 -16.00 6.54
N LYS A 50 8.05 -16.66 7.31
CA LYS A 50 8.18 -16.45 8.77
C LYS A 50 8.38 -14.98 9.13
N LYS A 51 9.23 -14.27 8.39
CA LYS A 51 9.52 -12.84 8.64
C LYS A 51 8.28 -11.98 8.45
N LEU A 52 7.49 -12.27 7.41
CA LEU A 52 6.23 -11.57 7.17
C LEU A 52 5.21 -11.87 8.26
N LEU A 53 5.05 -13.14 8.65
CA LEU A 53 4.10 -13.56 9.68
C LEU A 53 4.40 -12.91 11.03
N GLU A 54 5.67 -12.88 11.44
CA GLU A 54 6.11 -12.23 12.69
C GLU A 54 5.79 -10.74 12.73
N LYS A 55 5.87 -10.07 11.57
CA LYS A 55 5.68 -8.62 11.44
C LYS A 55 4.28 -8.21 10.97
N GLN A 56 3.40 -9.14 10.61
CA GLN A 56 2.17 -8.83 9.91
C GLN A 56 1.30 -7.85 10.72
N LYS A 57 1.21 -8.08 12.03
CA LYS A 57 0.46 -7.21 12.95
C LYS A 57 1.02 -5.77 12.98
N ASP A 58 2.33 -5.61 13.15
CA ASP A 58 2.98 -4.29 13.13
C ASP A 58 2.78 -3.58 11.79
N ILE A 59 2.96 -4.30 10.69
CA ILE A 59 2.77 -3.75 9.34
C ILE A 59 1.33 -3.28 9.16
N LYS A 60 0.34 -4.09 9.58
CA LYS A 60 -1.08 -3.75 9.53
C LYS A 60 -1.37 -2.47 10.30
N GLU A 61 -0.96 -2.41 11.57
CA GLU A 61 -1.20 -1.24 12.44
C GLU A 61 -0.57 0.03 11.85
N ARG A 62 0.62 -0.08 11.27
CA ARG A 62 1.29 1.07 10.63
C ARG A 62 0.60 1.51 9.34
N LEU A 63 0.07 0.59 8.54
CA LEU A 63 -0.76 0.92 7.38
C LEU A 63 -2.05 1.61 7.81
N GLU A 64 -2.73 1.10 8.82
CA GLU A 64 -3.94 1.72 9.38
C GLU A 64 -3.67 3.14 9.88
N ASN A 65 -2.54 3.35 10.56
CA ASN A 65 -2.11 4.68 11.00
C ASN A 65 -1.87 5.64 9.83
N LEU A 66 -1.27 5.17 8.72
CA LEU A 66 -1.09 5.97 7.50
C LEU A 66 -2.44 6.39 6.90
N VAL A 67 -3.42 5.49 6.88
CA VAL A 67 -4.78 5.84 6.42
C VAL A 67 -5.42 6.84 7.38
N LYS A 68 -5.47 6.52 8.67
CA LYS A 68 -6.25 7.26 9.68
C LYS A 68 -5.69 8.66 9.95
N PHE A 69 -4.38 8.79 10.13
CA PHE A 69 -3.77 10.04 10.58
C PHE A 69 -3.14 10.85 9.45
N TYR A 70 -2.78 10.19 8.34
CA TYR A 70 -2.13 10.84 7.20
C TYR A 70 -2.98 10.87 5.93
N GLY A 71 -4.15 10.23 5.93
CA GLY A 71 -5.06 10.23 4.78
C GLY A 71 -4.49 9.51 3.56
N VAL A 72 -3.52 8.60 3.76
CA VAL A 72 -2.92 7.82 2.67
C VAL A 72 -3.96 6.87 2.11
N LYS A 73 -4.07 6.82 0.78
CA LYS A 73 -4.91 5.84 0.08
C LYS A 73 -4.05 4.68 -0.40
N PHE A 74 -4.50 3.45 -0.18
CA PHE A 74 -3.86 2.26 -0.70
C PHE A 74 -4.70 1.66 -1.82
N GLU A 75 -4.10 1.55 -3.00
CA GLU A 75 -4.68 0.89 -4.16
C GLU A 75 -3.82 -0.30 -4.56
N ILE A 76 -4.43 -1.32 -5.17
CA ILE A 76 -3.71 -2.56 -5.53
C ILE A 76 -4.12 -3.08 -6.91
N CYS A 77 -3.14 -3.57 -7.66
CA CYS A 77 -3.35 -4.09 -9.01
C CYS A 77 -4.16 -5.40 -9.02
N LYS A 78 -5.45 -5.31 -9.37
CA LYS A 78 -6.38 -6.44 -9.46
C LYS A 78 -5.90 -7.50 -10.45
N ALA A 79 -5.53 -7.11 -11.67
CA ALA A 79 -5.04 -8.05 -12.68
C ALA A 79 -3.82 -8.85 -12.20
N GLY A 80 -2.90 -8.18 -11.50
CA GLY A 80 -1.70 -8.81 -10.96
C GLY A 80 -1.95 -9.76 -9.79
N MET A 81 -2.98 -9.49 -8.98
CA MET A 81 -3.45 -10.39 -7.92
C MET A 81 -4.10 -11.65 -8.50
N ILE A 82 -5.01 -11.49 -9.47
CA ILE A 82 -5.69 -12.59 -10.16
C ILE A 82 -4.66 -13.52 -10.81
N ALA A 83 -3.67 -12.96 -11.52
CA ALA A 83 -2.59 -13.73 -12.14
C ALA A 83 -1.78 -14.57 -11.13
N ARG A 84 -1.72 -14.14 -9.86
CA ARG A 84 -1.05 -14.84 -8.77
C ARG A 84 -2.00 -15.70 -7.92
N LYS A 85 -3.27 -15.84 -8.33
CA LYS A 85 -4.31 -16.57 -7.61
C LYS A 85 -4.51 -16.06 -6.18
N LEU A 86 -4.35 -14.74 -5.98
CA LEU A 86 -4.62 -14.09 -4.71
C LEU A 86 -6.09 -13.64 -4.67
N ASP A 87 -6.73 -13.90 -3.54
CA ASP A 87 -8.12 -13.54 -3.30
C ASP A 87 -8.27 -12.04 -3.00
N LEU A 88 -9.20 -11.39 -3.69
CA LEU A 88 -9.49 -9.97 -3.53
C LEU A 88 -10.28 -9.70 -2.25
N ASP A 89 -11.07 -10.67 -1.79
CA ASP A 89 -11.86 -10.57 -0.55
C ASP A 89 -10.98 -10.73 0.69
N ASN A 90 -9.71 -11.11 0.50
CA ASN A 90 -8.70 -11.26 1.54
C ASN A 90 -7.78 -10.03 1.68
N LEU A 91 -8.15 -8.90 1.07
CA LEU A 91 -7.45 -7.63 1.24
C LEU A 91 -7.84 -6.97 2.56
N TYR A 92 -6.94 -6.16 3.13
CA TYR A 92 -7.36 -5.29 4.23
C TYR A 92 -8.49 -4.35 3.79
N PRO A 93 -9.48 -4.04 4.65
CA PRO A 93 -10.67 -3.27 4.26
C PRO A 93 -10.38 -1.86 3.71
N PHE A 94 -9.24 -1.27 4.06
CA PHE A 94 -8.81 0.05 3.61
C PHE A 94 -8.03 0.02 2.26
N VAL A 95 -7.84 -1.16 1.66
CA VAL A 95 -7.12 -1.32 0.39
C VAL A 95 -8.12 -1.47 -0.74
N LYS A 96 -8.01 -0.60 -1.75
CA LYS A 96 -8.92 -0.59 -2.91
C LYS A 96 -8.31 -1.32 -4.12
N PRO A 97 -8.90 -2.41 -4.62
CA PRO A 97 -8.46 -3.00 -5.88
C PRO A 97 -8.80 -2.08 -7.06
N ILE A 98 -7.83 -1.88 -7.95
CA ILE A 98 -7.94 -1.13 -9.21
C ILE A 98 -7.58 -2.04 -10.40
N PRO A 99 -8.08 -1.79 -11.64
CA PRO A 99 -7.89 -2.70 -12.76
C PRO A 99 -6.43 -3.12 -12.99
N THR A 100 -5.53 -2.14 -13.08
CA THR A 100 -4.08 -2.34 -13.20
C THR A 100 -3.33 -1.24 -12.43
N ALA A 101 -2.09 -1.50 -12.03
CA ALA A 101 -1.24 -0.48 -11.40
C ALA A 101 -0.97 0.71 -12.35
N LEU A 102 -0.75 0.43 -13.64
CA LEU A 102 -0.50 1.47 -14.64
C LEU A 102 -1.71 2.38 -14.83
N ASN A 103 -2.93 1.84 -14.86
CA ASN A 103 -4.15 2.65 -14.92
C ASN A 103 -4.22 3.60 -13.72
N GLY A 104 -4.00 3.09 -12.50
CA GLY A 104 -3.99 3.94 -11.30
C GLY A 104 -2.96 5.05 -11.38
N ILE A 105 -1.72 4.73 -11.79
CA ILE A 105 -0.65 5.73 -11.93
C ILE A 105 -1.02 6.81 -12.95
N VAL A 106 -1.54 6.44 -14.12
CA VAL A 106 -1.98 7.40 -15.15
C VAL A 106 -3.12 8.27 -14.63
N GLU A 107 -4.17 7.68 -14.08
CA GLU A 107 -5.34 8.40 -13.56
C GLU A 107 -4.99 9.37 -12.43
N TRP A 108 -4.06 9.02 -11.54
CA TRP A 108 -3.61 9.92 -10.47
C TRP A 108 -2.73 11.04 -11.01
N GLN A 109 -1.86 10.77 -11.99
CA GLN A 109 -1.05 11.81 -12.62
C GLN A 109 -1.92 12.83 -13.36
N GLU A 110 -2.97 12.40 -14.06
CA GLU A 110 -3.94 13.30 -14.69
C GLU A 110 -4.68 14.18 -13.67
N LYS A 111 -4.84 13.71 -12.43
CA LYS A 111 -5.39 14.47 -11.31
C LYS A 111 -4.36 15.40 -10.63
N GLY A 112 -3.17 15.54 -11.22
CA GLY A 112 -2.10 16.42 -10.73
C GLY A 112 -1.17 15.79 -9.68
N TYR A 113 -1.27 14.48 -9.42
CA TYR A 113 -0.32 13.79 -8.56
C TYR A 113 1.01 13.58 -9.29
N LYS A 114 2.10 13.56 -8.55
CA LYS A 114 3.43 13.27 -9.09
C LYS A 114 3.78 11.82 -8.80
N TYR A 115 4.24 11.10 -9.82
CA TYR A 115 4.70 9.73 -9.67
C TYR A 115 6.06 9.68 -8.98
N MET A 116 6.21 8.76 -8.04
CA MET A 116 7.46 8.46 -7.34
C MET A 116 7.58 6.94 -7.17
N ILE A 117 8.78 6.41 -7.41
CA ILE A 117 9.12 5.01 -7.13
C ILE A 117 9.85 4.95 -5.79
N PHE A 118 9.51 3.95 -5.00
CA PHE A 118 10.23 3.59 -3.79
C PHE A 118 10.94 2.26 -4.03
N GLU A 119 12.26 2.25 -3.91
CA GLU A 119 13.07 1.03 -3.83
C GLU A 119 13.04 0.42 -2.40
#